data_AF-A0A4R1R1I7-F1
#
_entry.id   AF-A0A4R1R1I7-F1
#
_cell.length_a   1.000
_cell.length_b   1.000
_cell.length_c   1.000
_cell.angle_alpha   90.00
_cell.angle_beta   90.00
_cell.angle_gamma   90.00
#
_symmetry.space_group_name_H-M   'P 1'
#
loop_
_entity.id
_entity.type
_entity.pdbx_description
1 polymer ?
#
loop_
_entity_poly.entity_id
_entity_poly.type
_entity_poly.pdbx_seq_one_letter_code
_entity_poly.pdbx_strand_id
1 'polypeptide(L)'
;MKKTVQTVISPDKFYTIASANGKVVEVADFNTENGAAIQLWDYAGEEWQQWAFVRAGEGVYRIRNRFTGKMLDLIAGGVVDGTWLHQWEGTSGSSQLWVLENTGDGRVKIKSNLSGKCLDVVGMSQDNGARLQIWQDVNGDNQLWVVEEVKPKKTSRKKAEPETEAAPAEETKPAKKTTARKTAVKKTTEKKAEEAPAAKKPRATRKKAEPAVEATKALKEAEEQKALKAAEEQKALKAAEEQKALKAAAEQKALKAAEEQKALKAAEEKKAAEAAKPVEAPKPAPKPNLKKAGKRRAAK
;
A
#
# COMPACT_ATOMS: atom_id res chain seq x y z
N MET A 1 -21.05 -32.09 -11.98
CA MET A 1 -20.48 -31.11 -11.02
C MET A 1 -19.25 -30.48 -11.66
N LYS A 2 -19.13 -29.14 -11.68
CA LYS A 2 -17.83 -28.51 -11.99
C LYS A 2 -16.93 -28.69 -10.76
N LYS A 3 -15.66 -29.05 -10.93
CA LYS A 3 -14.71 -29.07 -9.82
C LYS A 3 -14.33 -27.63 -9.50
N THR A 4 -14.72 -27.10 -8.33
CA THR A 4 -14.18 -25.84 -7.82
C THR A 4 -12.70 -26.06 -7.52
N VAL A 5 -11.81 -25.54 -8.38
CA VAL A 5 -10.38 -25.55 -8.13
C VAL A 5 -10.08 -24.34 -7.24
N GLN A 6 -10.09 -24.54 -5.93
CA GLN A 6 -9.59 -23.53 -4.99
C GLN A 6 -8.09 -23.32 -5.26
N THR A 7 -7.68 -22.08 -5.56
CA THR A 7 -6.27 -21.74 -5.76
C THR A 7 -5.49 -21.95 -4.47
N VAL A 8 -4.65 -22.98 -4.44
CA VAL A 8 -3.76 -23.25 -3.30
C VAL A 8 -2.60 -22.25 -3.34
N ILE A 9 -2.63 -21.31 -2.41
CA ILE A 9 -1.60 -20.27 -2.26
C ILE A 9 -0.27 -20.91 -1.80
N SER A 10 0.73 -20.80 -2.68
CA SER A 10 2.09 -21.33 -2.53
C SER A 10 3.09 -20.17 -2.37
N PRO A 11 4.11 -20.29 -1.51
CA PRO A 11 4.95 -19.15 -1.13
C PRO A 11 5.84 -18.63 -2.27
N ASP A 12 6.36 -19.51 -3.12
CA ASP A 12 7.29 -19.18 -4.21
C ASP A 12 6.59 -18.90 -5.55
N LYS A 13 5.34 -18.42 -5.48
CA LYS A 13 4.46 -18.19 -6.63
C LYS A 13 3.92 -16.77 -6.65
N PHE A 14 3.72 -16.28 -7.87
CA PHE A 14 3.07 -15.00 -8.14
C PHE A 14 1.67 -15.23 -8.69
N TYR A 15 0.76 -14.33 -8.34
CA TYR A 15 -0.66 -14.44 -8.63
C TYR A 15 -1.21 -13.12 -9.16
N THR A 16 -2.21 -13.17 -10.03
CA THR A 16 -3.09 -12.02 -10.28
C THR A 16 -4.16 -11.95 -9.18
N ILE A 17 -4.73 -10.76 -9.00
CA ILE A 17 -5.95 -10.55 -8.22
C ILE A 17 -6.93 -9.88 -9.19
N ALA A 18 -7.86 -10.65 -9.75
CA ALA A 18 -8.74 -10.21 -10.83
C ALA A 18 -10.16 -9.94 -10.32
N SER A 19 -10.75 -8.85 -10.80
CA SER A 19 -12.19 -8.56 -10.67
C SER A 19 -12.99 -9.35 -11.71
N ALA A 20 -14.30 -9.48 -11.52
CA ALA A 20 -15.20 -10.21 -12.41
C ALA A 20 -15.24 -9.69 -13.87
N ASN A 21 -14.78 -8.46 -14.12
CA ASN A 21 -14.63 -7.89 -15.46
C ASN A 21 -13.30 -8.24 -16.16
N GLY A 22 -12.43 -9.04 -15.52
CA GLY A 22 -11.12 -9.42 -16.05
C GLY A 22 -9.99 -8.42 -15.84
N LYS A 23 -10.27 -7.23 -15.27
CA LYS A 23 -9.22 -6.29 -14.82
C LYS A 23 -8.56 -6.78 -13.54
N VAL A 24 -7.28 -6.46 -13.37
CA VAL A 24 -6.44 -6.91 -12.25
C VAL A 24 -6.04 -5.75 -11.34
N VAL A 25 -5.85 -6.05 -10.05
CA VAL A 25 -5.26 -5.12 -9.09
C VAL A 25 -3.77 -4.94 -9.41
N GLU A 26 -3.34 -3.69 -9.53
CA GLU A 26 -1.95 -3.31 -9.83
C GLU A 26 -1.48 -2.10 -9.01
N VAL A 27 -0.16 -1.86 -9.05
CA VAL A 27 0.44 -0.57 -8.65
C VAL A 27 0.38 0.39 -9.84
N ALA A 28 -0.27 1.54 -9.65
CA ALA A 28 -0.48 2.54 -10.69
C ALA A 28 0.83 3.13 -11.22
N ASP A 29 0.85 3.47 -12.51
CA ASP A 29 1.94 4.16 -13.22
C ASP A 29 3.33 3.51 -13.05
N PHE A 30 3.36 2.23 -12.70
CA PHE A 30 4.56 1.44 -12.39
C PHE A 30 5.40 2.07 -11.25
N ASN A 31 4.75 2.89 -10.41
CA ASN A 31 5.40 3.75 -9.44
C ASN A 31 6.03 2.93 -8.31
N THR A 32 7.34 3.10 -8.09
CA THR A 32 8.13 2.34 -7.11
C THR A 32 7.98 2.83 -5.67
N GLU A 33 7.33 3.98 -5.45
CA GLU A 33 7.42 4.70 -4.18
C GLU A 33 6.39 4.26 -3.12
N ASN A 34 6.73 4.52 -1.86
CA ASN A 34 5.77 4.44 -0.75
C ASN A 34 4.62 5.42 -1.00
N GLY A 35 3.38 4.97 -0.82
CA GLY A 35 2.19 5.77 -1.14
C GLY A 35 1.70 5.66 -2.58
N ALA A 36 2.37 4.90 -3.45
CA ALA A 36 1.87 4.68 -4.81
C ALA A 36 0.49 4.00 -4.82
N ALA A 37 -0.36 4.45 -5.72
CA ALA A 37 -1.79 4.14 -5.76
C ALA A 37 -2.08 2.70 -6.22
N ILE A 38 -2.99 1.99 -5.54
CA ILE A 38 -3.44 0.64 -5.96
C ILE A 38 -4.75 0.73 -6.74
N GLN A 39 -4.77 0.28 -8.00
CA GLN A 39 -5.90 0.46 -8.94
C GLN A 39 -6.26 -0.83 -9.68
N LEU A 40 -7.41 -0.85 -10.37
CA LEU A 40 -7.68 -1.81 -11.44
C LEU A 40 -7.11 -1.34 -12.78
N TRP A 41 -6.59 -2.29 -13.55
CA TRP A 41 -6.20 -2.10 -14.95
C TRP A 41 -6.38 -3.36 -15.79
N ASP A 42 -6.35 -3.23 -17.11
CA ASP A 42 -6.28 -4.38 -18.02
C ASP A 42 -4.98 -5.18 -17.80
N TYR A 43 -5.09 -6.51 -17.85
CA TYR A 43 -3.94 -7.40 -17.62
C TYR A 43 -2.99 -7.41 -18.82
N ALA A 44 -1.84 -6.75 -18.68
CA ALA A 44 -0.74 -6.76 -19.64
C ALA A 44 0.18 -7.99 -19.46
N GLY A 45 0.19 -8.59 -18.25
CA GLY A 45 1.12 -9.67 -17.88
C GLY A 45 2.43 -9.19 -17.28
N GLU A 46 2.45 -7.95 -16.78
CA GLU A 46 3.64 -7.24 -16.29
C GLU A 46 3.79 -7.36 -14.76
N GLU A 47 4.99 -7.12 -14.24
CA GLU A 47 5.31 -7.49 -12.84
C GLU A 47 4.59 -6.66 -11.77
N TRP A 48 4.24 -5.40 -12.05
CA TRP A 48 3.47 -4.56 -11.11
C TRP A 48 2.01 -4.99 -10.94
N GLN A 49 1.53 -5.91 -11.79
CA GLN A 49 0.20 -6.52 -11.72
C GLN A 49 0.20 -7.89 -11.00
N GLN A 50 1.34 -8.28 -10.42
CA GLN A 50 1.57 -9.62 -9.89
C GLN A 50 1.94 -9.59 -8.42
N TRP A 51 1.40 -10.53 -7.65
CA TRP A 51 1.43 -10.49 -6.19
C TRP A 51 1.87 -11.83 -5.60
N ALA A 52 2.80 -11.80 -4.65
CA ALA A 52 3.18 -12.94 -3.83
C ALA A 52 2.47 -12.86 -2.47
N PHE A 53 1.81 -13.94 -2.09
CA PHE A 53 1.06 -14.03 -0.84
C PHE A 53 1.94 -14.63 0.27
N VAL A 54 2.64 -13.76 0.99
CA VAL A 54 3.57 -14.14 2.07
C VAL A 54 2.77 -14.49 3.32
N ARG A 55 2.80 -15.76 3.76
CA ARG A 55 2.05 -16.21 4.95
C ARG A 55 2.44 -15.42 6.20
N ALA A 56 1.44 -14.98 6.94
CA ALA A 56 1.55 -14.28 8.22
C ALA A 56 0.72 -14.94 9.36
N GLY A 57 -0.08 -15.95 9.02
CA GLY A 57 -0.89 -16.77 9.94
C GLY A 57 -1.63 -17.85 9.15
N GLU A 58 -2.54 -18.57 9.79
CA GLU A 58 -3.49 -19.44 9.08
C GLU A 58 -4.53 -18.58 8.35
N GLY A 59 -4.62 -18.70 7.03
CA GLY A 59 -5.48 -17.85 6.19
C GLY A 59 -5.06 -16.38 6.06
N VAL A 60 -4.07 -15.92 6.86
CA VAL A 60 -3.59 -14.53 6.88
C VAL A 60 -2.28 -14.38 6.10
N TYR A 61 -2.20 -13.35 5.26
CA TYR A 61 -1.08 -13.07 4.36
C TYR A 61 -0.68 -11.58 4.39
N ARG A 62 0.58 -11.28 4.09
CA ARG A 62 0.99 -10.01 3.49
C ARG A 62 0.99 -10.18 1.98
N ILE A 63 0.29 -9.30 1.26
CA ILE A 63 0.17 -9.36 -0.19
C ILE A 63 1.24 -8.44 -0.79
N ARG A 64 2.34 -9.04 -1.28
CA ARG A 64 3.55 -8.33 -1.73
C ARG A 64 3.58 -8.18 -3.24
N ASN A 65 3.76 -6.97 -3.76
CA ASN A 65 3.93 -6.74 -5.19
C ASN A 65 5.25 -7.34 -5.69
N ARG A 66 5.23 -7.96 -6.87
CA ARG A 66 6.41 -8.59 -7.48
C ARG A 66 7.45 -7.57 -7.93
N PHE A 67 7.02 -6.47 -8.55
CA PHE A 67 7.91 -5.47 -9.14
C PHE A 67 8.59 -4.60 -8.07
N THR A 68 7.82 -4.11 -7.08
CA THR A 68 8.33 -3.15 -6.09
C THR A 68 8.80 -3.78 -4.78
N GLY A 69 8.43 -5.05 -4.51
CA GLY A 69 8.65 -5.72 -3.23
C GLY A 69 7.86 -5.15 -2.04
N LYS A 70 7.04 -4.10 -2.27
CA LYS A 70 6.20 -3.45 -1.25
C LYS A 70 4.89 -4.21 -1.03
N MET A 71 4.23 -3.96 0.10
CA MET A 71 3.00 -4.62 0.52
C MET A 71 1.77 -3.80 0.15
N LEU A 72 0.66 -4.47 -0.20
CA LEU A 72 -0.68 -3.88 -0.20
C LEU A 72 -1.03 -3.43 1.21
N ASP A 73 -1.27 -2.12 1.39
CA ASP A 73 -1.39 -1.49 2.70
C ASP A 73 -2.53 -0.48 2.74
N LEU A 74 -3.13 -0.31 3.92
CA LEU A 74 -4.17 0.67 4.19
C LEU A 74 -3.55 2.03 4.48
N ILE A 75 -3.97 3.08 3.76
CA ILE A 75 -3.47 4.44 3.99
C ILE A 75 -3.70 4.82 5.47
N ALA A 76 -2.62 5.23 6.13
CA ALA A 76 -2.56 5.55 7.57
C ALA A 76 -3.07 4.44 8.53
N GLY A 77 -3.22 3.20 8.06
CA GLY A 77 -3.86 2.13 8.82
C GLY A 77 -5.35 2.35 9.10
N GLY A 78 -6.04 3.12 8.23
CA GLY A 78 -7.46 3.43 8.38
C GLY A 78 -8.37 2.18 8.41
N VAL A 79 -9.47 2.29 9.17
CA VAL A 79 -10.41 1.18 9.42
C VAL A 79 -11.87 1.50 9.08
N VAL A 80 -12.11 2.69 8.54
CA VAL A 80 -13.43 3.18 8.11
C VAL A 80 -13.71 2.78 6.66
N ASP A 81 -14.98 2.73 6.30
CA ASP A 81 -15.42 2.57 4.91
C ASP A 81 -14.87 3.71 4.04
N GLY A 82 -14.35 3.37 2.87
CA GLY A 82 -13.67 4.33 2.00
C GLY A 82 -12.19 4.56 2.29
N THR A 83 -11.59 3.87 3.27
CA THR A 83 -10.13 3.92 3.44
C THR A 83 -9.45 3.36 2.18
N TRP A 84 -8.67 4.18 1.49
CA TRP A 84 -7.99 3.81 0.25
C TRP A 84 -6.78 2.88 0.46
N LEU A 85 -6.40 2.18 -0.61
CA LEU A 85 -5.19 1.38 -0.69
C LEU A 85 -4.04 2.11 -1.40
N HIS A 86 -2.84 1.92 -0.83
CA HIS A 86 -1.53 2.23 -1.43
C HIS A 86 -0.60 1.01 -1.33
N GLN A 87 0.61 1.11 -1.90
CA GLN A 87 1.71 0.23 -1.49
C GLN A 87 2.56 0.90 -0.41
N TRP A 88 3.12 0.10 0.50
CA TRP A 88 4.13 0.56 1.46
C TRP A 88 5.19 -0.51 1.74
N GLU A 89 6.37 -0.10 2.19
CA GLU A 89 7.40 -1.00 2.71
C GLU A 89 6.86 -1.96 3.79
N GLY A 90 7.43 -3.17 3.86
CA GLY A 90 6.96 -4.21 4.78
C GLY A 90 7.13 -3.80 6.25
N THR A 91 6.02 -3.71 6.98
CA THR A 91 6.00 -3.40 8.42
C THR A 91 5.44 -4.56 9.24
N SER A 92 5.64 -4.50 10.56
CA SER A 92 4.96 -5.35 11.53
C SER A 92 3.48 -5.01 11.72
N GLY A 93 2.99 -3.89 11.16
CA GLY A 93 1.63 -3.40 11.35
C GLY A 93 0.54 -4.25 10.69
N SER A 94 -0.63 -4.31 11.33
CA SER A 94 -1.78 -5.09 10.85
C SER A 94 -2.48 -4.49 9.62
N SER A 95 -2.13 -3.26 9.21
CA SER A 95 -2.65 -2.61 8.00
C SER A 95 -2.26 -3.34 6.70
N GLN A 96 -1.21 -4.17 6.77
CA GLN A 96 -0.68 -5.00 5.69
C GLN A 96 -1.12 -6.47 5.77
N LEU A 97 -1.97 -6.82 6.75
CA LEU A 97 -2.44 -8.18 6.97
C LEU A 97 -3.81 -8.40 6.35
N TRP A 98 -3.90 -9.42 5.49
CA TRP A 98 -5.06 -9.72 4.67
C TRP A 98 -5.49 -11.18 4.85
N VAL A 99 -6.76 -11.39 5.16
CA VAL A 99 -7.41 -12.70 5.29
C VAL A 99 -8.03 -13.08 3.94
N LEU A 100 -7.78 -14.31 3.48
CA LEU A 100 -8.39 -14.84 2.25
C LEU A 100 -9.53 -15.82 2.60
N GLU A 101 -10.76 -15.39 2.34
CA GLU A 101 -11.99 -16.13 2.62
C GLU A 101 -12.58 -16.68 1.31
N ASN A 102 -12.66 -18.00 1.17
CA ASN A 102 -13.15 -18.68 -0.04
C ASN A 102 -14.68 -18.68 -0.09
N THR A 103 -15.27 -18.20 -1.20
CA THR A 103 -16.74 -18.17 -1.39
C THR A 103 -17.32 -19.47 -1.98
N GLY A 104 -16.49 -20.48 -2.26
CA GLY A 104 -16.92 -21.83 -2.67
C GLY A 104 -17.26 -21.98 -4.17
N ASP A 105 -17.43 -20.87 -4.87
CA ASP A 105 -17.65 -20.77 -6.31
C ASP A 105 -16.34 -20.61 -7.13
N GLY A 106 -15.19 -20.48 -6.45
CA GLY A 106 -13.88 -20.25 -7.04
C GLY A 106 -13.39 -18.80 -6.90
N ARG A 107 -14.21 -17.91 -6.32
CA ARG A 107 -13.80 -16.57 -5.91
C ARG A 107 -13.36 -16.55 -4.44
N VAL A 108 -12.78 -15.44 -4.01
CA VAL A 108 -12.44 -15.13 -2.62
C VAL A 108 -12.88 -13.72 -2.26
N LYS A 109 -13.16 -13.49 -0.98
CA LYS A 109 -13.09 -12.15 -0.37
C LYS A 109 -11.69 -11.98 0.20
N ILE A 110 -11.07 -10.83 -0.07
CA ILE A 110 -9.81 -10.42 0.54
C ILE A 110 -10.17 -9.39 1.61
N LYS A 111 -10.05 -9.76 2.89
CA LYS A 111 -10.49 -8.92 4.03
C LYS A 111 -9.30 -8.38 4.80
N SER A 112 -9.36 -7.12 5.22
CA SER A 112 -8.35 -6.54 6.11
C SER A 112 -8.44 -7.21 7.48
N ASN A 113 -7.33 -7.77 7.96
CA ASN A 113 -7.22 -8.33 9.30
C ASN A 113 -7.32 -7.25 10.39
N LEU A 114 -7.10 -5.97 10.05
CA LEU A 114 -7.18 -4.85 10.99
C LEU A 114 -8.62 -4.35 11.19
N SER A 115 -9.50 -4.45 10.17
CA SER A 115 -10.84 -3.83 10.19
C SER A 115 -12.00 -4.77 9.87
N GLY A 116 -11.73 -6.02 9.43
CA GLY A 116 -12.73 -6.99 8.97
C GLY A 116 -13.37 -6.66 7.61
N LYS A 117 -13.05 -5.51 7.01
CA LYS A 117 -13.64 -4.98 5.78
C LYS A 117 -13.03 -5.63 4.53
N CYS A 118 -13.83 -5.78 3.47
CA CYS A 118 -13.42 -6.31 2.18
C CYS A 118 -12.58 -5.29 1.39
N LEU A 119 -11.58 -5.77 0.65
CA LEU A 119 -10.99 -5.07 -0.49
C LEU A 119 -12.07 -4.86 -1.55
N ASP A 120 -12.27 -3.61 -1.94
CA ASP A 120 -13.47 -3.12 -2.62
C ASP A 120 -13.08 -2.12 -3.74
N VAL A 121 -13.73 -2.22 -4.90
CA VAL A 121 -13.52 -1.25 -6.00
C VAL A 121 -14.43 -0.03 -5.80
N VAL A 122 -13.82 1.15 -5.70
CA VAL A 122 -14.51 2.43 -5.47
C VAL A 122 -15.64 2.63 -6.49
N GLY A 123 -16.85 2.83 -5.97
CA GLY A 123 -18.04 3.12 -6.79
C GLY A 123 -18.46 1.99 -7.74
N MET A 124 -17.96 0.76 -7.56
CA MET A 124 -18.15 -0.37 -8.47
C MET A 124 -17.66 -0.10 -9.91
N SER A 125 -16.76 0.87 -10.11
CA SER A 125 -16.25 1.22 -11.46
C SER A 125 -15.58 0.02 -12.13
N GLN A 126 -15.83 -0.11 -13.44
CA GLN A 126 -15.27 -1.17 -14.28
C GLN A 126 -14.12 -0.68 -15.16
N ASP A 127 -13.62 0.54 -14.90
CA ASP A 127 -12.70 1.29 -15.75
C ASP A 127 -11.23 1.04 -15.37
N ASN A 128 -10.32 1.40 -16.28
CA ASN A 128 -8.90 1.50 -15.97
C ASN A 128 -8.66 2.71 -15.05
N GLY A 129 -7.89 2.52 -13.98
CA GLY A 129 -7.65 3.54 -12.96
C GLY A 129 -8.67 3.56 -11.82
N ALA A 130 -9.64 2.63 -11.81
CA ALA A 130 -10.57 2.48 -10.69
C ALA A 130 -9.80 2.19 -9.39
N ARG A 131 -9.88 3.12 -8.42
CA ARG A 131 -9.15 3.06 -7.15
C ARG A 131 -9.67 1.91 -6.28
N LEU A 132 -8.77 1.29 -5.51
CA LEU A 132 -9.14 0.33 -4.46
C LEU A 132 -9.34 1.04 -3.10
N GLN A 133 -10.36 0.59 -2.37
CA GLN A 133 -10.67 0.96 -0.99
C GLN A 133 -10.92 -0.31 -0.14
N ILE A 134 -11.16 -0.13 1.16
CA ILE A 134 -11.91 -1.09 1.96
C ILE A 134 -13.32 -0.61 2.26
N TRP A 135 -14.25 -1.56 2.32
CA TRP A 135 -15.65 -1.33 2.65
C TRP A 135 -16.23 -2.51 3.44
N GLN A 136 -17.30 -2.27 4.19
CA GLN A 136 -18.09 -3.31 4.86
C GLN A 136 -18.40 -4.44 3.87
N ASP A 137 -18.35 -5.69 4.34
CA ASP A 137 -18.78 -6.83 3.56
C ASP A 137 -20.28 -6.73 3.27
N VAL A 138 -20.61 -6.30 2.05
CA VAL A 138 -21.97 -6.22 1.51
C VAL A 138 -22.21 -7.31 0.45
N ASN A 139 -21.25 -8.22 0.27
CA ASN A 139 -21.27 -9.30 -0.71
C ASN A 139 -21.51 -8.83 -2.16
N GLY A 140 -21.07 -7.62 -2.51
CA GLY A 140 -21.12 -7.09 -3.87
C GLY A 140 -20.03 -7.68 -4.77
N ASP A 141 -20.28 -7.81 -6.08
CA ASP A 141 -19.29 -8.36 -7.02
C ASP A 141 -18.01 -7.52 -7.11
N ASN A 142 -18.04 -6.24 -6.72
CA ASN A 142 -16.86 -5.37 -6.57
C ASN A 142 -15.97 -5.70 -5.35
N GLN A 143 -16.37 -6.70 -4.55
CA GLN A 143 -15.63 -7.24 -3.40
C GLN A 143 -15.20 -8.70 -3.59
N LEU A 144 -15.49 -9.29 -4.76
CA LEU A 144 -15.28 -10.72 -5.05
C LEU A 144 -14.19 -10.90 -6.11
N TRP A 145 -13.13 -11.60 -5.71
CA TRP A 145 -11.85 -11.64 -6.43
C TRP A 145 -11.55 -13.05 -6.92
N VAL A 146 -11.01 -13.18 -8.14
CA VAL A 146 -10.36 -14.42 -8.60
C VAL A 146 -8.86 -14.27 -8.40
N VAL A 147 -8.22 -15.24 -7.74
CA VAL A 147 -6.76 -15.26 -7.54
C VAL A 147 -6.17 -16.41 -8.34
N GLU A 148 -5.40 -16.12 -9.39
CA GLU A 148 -4.86 -17.12 -10.33
C GLU A 148 -3.34 -17.13 -10.36
N GLU A 149 -2.71 -18.31 -10.44
CA GLU A 149 -1.25 -18.43 -10.56
C GLU A 149 -0.76 -17.89 -11.91
N VAL A 150 0.18 -16.94 -11.87
CA VAL A 150 0.87 -16.40 -13.05
C VAL A 150 1.80 -17.48 -13.63
N LYS A 151 1.28 -18.23 -14.60
CA LYS A 151 2.05 -19.22 -15.35
C LYS A 151 3.07 -18.48 -16.23
N PRO A 152 4.38 -18.80 -16.15
CA PRO A 152 5.38 -18.12 -16.96
C PRO A 152 5.13 -18.36 -18.45
N LYS A 153 5.09 -17.27 -19.24
CA LYS A 153 5.09 -17.35 -20.71
C LYS A 153 6.32 -18.16 -21.13
N LYS A 154 6.13 -19.33 -21.76
CA LYS A 154 7.23 -20.18 -22.26
C LYS A 154 7.94 -19.47 -23.40
N THR A 155 8.97 -18.69 -23.09
CA THR A 155 9.81 -18.04 -24.10
C THR A 155 10.67 -19.07 -24.80
N SER A 156 10.28 -19.43 -26.02
CA SER A 156 11.09 -20.21 -26.94
C SER A 156 12.32 -19.40 -27.36
N ARG A 157 13.37 -19.44 -26.53
CA ARG A 157 14.71 -18.96 -26.89
C ARG A 157 15.19 -19.72 -28.14
N LYS A 158 14.95 -19.16 -29.32
CA LYS A 158 15.71 -19.50 -30.52
C LYS A 158 17.18 -19.24 -30.17
N LYS A 159 18.02 -20.26 -30.26
CA LYS A 159 19.46 -20.15 -30.06
C LYS A 159 20.00 -19.06 -30.99
N ALA A 160 20.45 -17.94 -30.43
CA ALA A 160 21.31 -17.02 -31.16
C ALA A 160 22.68 -17.69 -31.27
N GLU A 161 23.18 -17.82 -32.49
CA GLU A 161 24.59 -18.10 -32.72
C GLU A 161 25.36 -16.78 -32.68
N PRO A 162 26.63 -16.77 -32.27
CA PRO A 162 27.37 -15.52 -32.05
C PRO A 162 27.69 -14.87 -33.40
N GLU A 163 27.07 -13.72 -33.68
CA GLU A 163 27.58 -12.83 -34.73
C GLU A 163 28.93 -12.26 -34.28
N THR A 164 29.89 -12.27 -35.19
CA THR A 164 31.30 -12.00 -34.88
C THR A 164 31.57 -10.50 -34.71
N GLU A 165 32.52 -10.20 -33.83
CA GLU A 165 33.03 -8.86 -33.54
C GLU A 165 33.53 -8.11 -34.78
N ALA A 166 33.01 -6.90 -35.00
CA ALA A 166 33.58 -5.90 -35.90
C ALA A 166 33.27 -4.48 -35.39
N ALA A 167 34.31 -3.70 -35.12
CA ALA A 167 34.25 -2.31 -34.69
C ALA A 167 35.36 -1.50 -35.41
N PRO A 168 35.44 -0.17 -35.23
CA PRO A 168 34.40 0.81 -35.52
C PRO A 168 34.88 1.84 -36.58
N ALA A 169 34.02 2.78 -36.98
CA ALA A 169 34.44 3.93 -37.79
C ALA A 169 33.69 5.22 -37.39
N GLU A 170 34.44 6.32 -37.31
CA GLU A 170 33.94 7.70 -37.29
C GLU A 170 33.50 8.13 -38.72
N GLU A 171 32.89 9.29 -39.01
CA GLU A 171 32.73 10.53 -38.24
C GLU A 171 31.50 11.37 -38.75
N THR A 172 31.40 12.62 -38.28
CA THR A 172 30.60 13.76 -38.80
C THR A 172 29.12 13.93 -38.40
N LYS A 173 28.81 15.15 -37.94
CA LYS A 173 27.51 15.84 -37.96
C LYS A 173 27.63 17.06 -38.89
N PRO A 174 26.53 17.64 -39.40
CA PRO A 174 26.11 18.90 -38.78
C PRO A 174 24.58 19.24 -38.77
N ALA A 175 24.19 19.97 -37.71
CA ALA A 175 23.25 21.10 -37.68
C ALA A 175 21.79 21.05 -38.27
N LYS A 176 20.82 20.82 -37.37
CA LYS A 176 19.89 21.87 -36.82
C LYS A 176 18.87 22.60 -37.74
N LYS A 177 17.58 22.23 -37.58
CA LYS A 177 16.38 23.14 -37.58
C LYS A 177 15.21 22.39 -36.91
N THR A 178 14.70 22.70 -35.71
CA THR A 178 13.90 23.88 -35.26
C THR A 178 12.67 24.24 -36.11
N THR A 179 11.50 23.79 -35.67
CA THR A 179 10.28 24.64 -35.58
C THR A 179 9.29 24.05 -34.57
N ALA A 180 8.95 24.81 -33.53
CA ALA A 180 7.76 24.59 -32.73
C ALA A 180 6.59 25.40 -33.32
N ARG A 181 5.34 24.93 -33.19
CA ARG A 181 4.16 25.70 -33.61
C ARG A 181 3.08 25.73 -32.52
N LYS A 182 3.03 26.83 -31.78
CA LYS A 182 1.84 27.22 -30.99
C LYS A 182 0.86 27.98 -31.88
N THR A 183 -0.39 27.53 -31.94
CA THR A 183 -1.57 28.34 -32.28
C THR A 183 -2.74 27.78 -31.47
N ALA A 184 -3.18 28.39 -30.37
CA ALA A 184 -3.82 29.71 -30.22
C ALA A 184 -5.36 29.59 -30.29
N VAL A 185 -6.01 29.93 -29.17
CA VAL A 185 -7.47 29.96 -28.99
C VAL A 185 -8.09 31.02 -29.92
N LYS A 186 -9.28 30.75 -30.46
CA LYS A 186 -10.16 31.80 -30.98
C LYS A 186 -11.59 31.63 -30.48
N LYS A 187 -12.10 32.68 -29.83
CA LYS A 187 -13.46 32.82 -29.30
C LYS A 187 -14.22 33.81 -30.20
N THR A 188 -15.43 33.46 -30.62
CA THR A 188 -16.34 34.34 -31.39
C THR A 188 -17.79 34.09 -30.98
N THR A 189 -18.65 35.11 -31.10
CA THR A 189 -19.99 35.18 -30.48
C THR A 189 -20.98 35.94 -31.37
N GLU A 190 -22.29 35.57 -31.30
CA GLU A 190 -23.44 36.28 -31.91
C GLU A 190 -23.54 36.24 -33.47
N LYS A 191 -24.67 36.44 -34.18
CA LYS A 191 -26.13 36.67 -33.93
C LYS A 191 -26.90 36.23 -35.23
N LYS A 192 -28.05 35.52 -35.23
CA LYS A 192 -29.50 35.89 -35.06
C LYS A 192 -30.36 35.84 -36.38
N ALA A 193 -31.43 35.01 -36.32
CA ALA A 193 -32.79 35.10 -36.93
C ALA A 193 -32.99 35.13 -38.47
N GLU A 194 -34.21 35.12 -39.07
CA GLU A 194 -35.65 35.26 -38.64
C GLU A 194 -36.54 34.55 -39.75
N GLU A 195 -37.75 33.96 -39.59
CA GLU A 195 -38.60 33.65 -38.41
C GLU A 195 -39.64 32.48 -38.59
N ALA A 196 -40.57 32.48 -39.58
CA ALA A 196 -41.82 31.64 -39.56
C ALA A 196 -42.34 31.20 -40.97
N PRO A 197 -43.51 30.48 -41.19
CA PRO A 197 -44.87 30.67 -40.61
C PRO A 197 -45.60 29.36 -40.16
N ALA A 198 -46.90 29.32 -39.79
CA ALA A 198 -47.69 30.08 -38.78
C ALA A 198 -49.18 29.62 -38.80
N ALA A 199 -49.79 29.23 -37.67
CA ALA A 199 -51.24 28.97 -37.60
C ALA A 199 -51.89 29.11 -36.20
N LYS A 200 -52.69 30.17 -36.02
CA LYS A 200 -53.89 30.37 -35.16
C LYS A 200 -53.88 29.95 -33.65
N LYS A 201 -54.25 30.92 -32.80
CA LYS A 201 -54.69 30.79 -31.39
C LYS A 201 -56.20 31.05 -31.25
N PRO A 202 -56.81 30.78 -30.09
CA PRO A 202 -57.36 31.90 -29.31
C PRO A 202 -56.77 32.03 -27.89
N ARG A 203 -57.36 32.92 -27.06
CA ARG A 203 -56.69 33.68 -25.98
C ARG A 203 -57.32 33.41 -24.61
N ALA A 204 -56.49 33.12 -23.61
CA ALA A 204 -56.86 33.19 -22.19
C ALA A 204 -55.76 33.86 -21.33
N THR A 205 -56.18 34.41 -20.21
CA THR A 205 -55.51 35.30 -19.24
C THR A 205 -54.09 34.95 -18.76
N ARG A 206 -53.28 36.01 -18.53
CA ARG A 206 -51.91 36.00 -17.97
C ARG A 206 -51.93 36.24 -16.45
N LYS A 207 -51.40 35.33 -15.61
CA LYS A 207 -51.03 35.63 -14.20
C LYS A 207 -50.02 34.63 -13.62
N LYS A 208 -49.13 35.15 -12.74
CA LYS A 208 -48.19 34.46 -11.82
C LYS A 208 -47.23 33.42 -12.43
N ALA A 209 -45.99 33.82 -12.68
CA ALA A 209 -44.87 32.96 -13.06
C ALA A 209 -43.58 33.36 -12.33
N GLU A 210 -43.63 33.35 -10.99
CA GLU A 210 -42.54 33.79 -10.09
C GLU A 210 -41.98 32.70 -9.14
N PRO A 211 -42.73 31.71 -8.60
CA PRO A 211 -42.20 30.84 -7.54
C PRO A 211 -41.12 29.84 -8.00
N ALA A 212 -40.97 29.63 -9.31
CA ALA A 212 -40.01 28.65 -9.84
C ALA A 212 -38.55 29.13 -9.78
N VAL A 213 -38.30 30.43 -9.98
CA VAL A 213 -36.93 30.99 -10.01
C VAL A 213 -36.35 31.15 -8.61
N GLU A 214 -37.19 31.54 -7.65
CA GLU A 214 -36.82 31.68 -6.23
C GLU A 214 -36.46 30.33 -5.60
N ALA A 215 -37.29 29.29 -5.83
CA ALA A 215 -37.01 27.93 -5.36
C ALA A 215 -35.68 27.37 -5.90
N THR A 216 -35.35 27.60 -7.18
CA THR A 216 -34.08 27.16 -7.76
C THR A 216 -32.86 27.93 -7.27
N LYS A 217 -33.05 29.16 -6.75
CA LYS A 217 -31.98 29.91 -6.07
C LYS A 217 -31.77 29.38 -4.65
N ALA A 218 -32.84 29.23 -3.89
CA ALA A 218 -32.79 28.74 -2.50
C ALA A 218 -32.16 27.34 -2.38
N LEU A 219 -32.41 26.44 -3.34
CA LEU A 219 -31.77 25.12 -3.38
C LEU A 219 -30.25 25.18 -3.53
N LYS A 220 -29.72 26.12 -4.34
CA LYS A 220 -28.27 26.30 -4.51
C LYS A 220 -27.61 26.90 -3.27
N GLU A 221 -28.23 27.91 -2.68
CA GLU A 221 -27.74 28.52 -1.44
C GLU A 221 -27.75 27.52 -0.27
N ALA A 222 -28.71 26.59 -0.23
CA ALA A 222 -28.72 25.47 0.73
C ALA A 222 -27.64 24.41 0.46
N GLU A 223 -27.35 24.10 -0.81
CA GLU A 223 -26.28 23.17 -1.20
C GLU A 223 -24.88 23.74 -0.86
N GLU A 224 -24.66 25.03 -1.13
CA GLU A 224 -23.41 25.73 -0.79
C GLU A 224 -23.20 25.80 0.74
N GLN A 225 -24.24 26.12 1.52
CA GLN A 225 -24.18 26.08 2.98
C GLN A 225 -23.91 24.67 3.53
N LYS A 226 -24.42 23.62 2.86
CA LYS A 226 -24.13 22.23 3.23
C LYS A 226 -22.66 21.86 2.93
N ALA A 227 -22.13 22.29 1.79
CA ALA A 227 -20.73 22.10 1.43
C ALA A 227 -19.76 22.81 2.40
N LEU A 228 -20.06 24.04 2.79
CA LEU A 228 -19.28 24.80 3.78
C LEU A 228 -19.23 24.10 5.15
N LYS A 229 -20.37 23.61 5.65
CA LYS A 229 -20.41 22.85 6.91
C LYS A 229 -19.64 21.54 6.83
N ALA A 230 -19.74 20.81 5.72
CA ALA A 230 -18.97 19.58 5.52
C ALA A 230 -17.45 19.84 5.47
N ALA A 231 -17.02 20.97 4.89
CA ALA A 231 -15.62 21.39 4.88
C ALA A 231 -15.11 21.78 6.27
N GLU A 232 -15.94 22.42 7.10
CA GLU A 232 -15.62 22.73 8.50
C GLU A 232 -15.51 21.45 9.36
N GLU A 233 -16.44 20.51 9.19
CA GLU A 233 -16.41 19.20 9.86
C GLU A 233 -15.17 18.39 9.47
N GLN A 234 -14.81 18.32 8.18
CA GLN A 234 -13.57 17.69 7.72
C GLN A 234 -12.31 18.37 8.28
N LYS A 235 -12.33 19.69 8.49
CA LYS A 235 -11.22 20.44 9.11
C LYS A 235 -11.10 20.09 10.60
N ALA A 236 -12.21 19.98 11.32
CA ALA A 236 -12.23 19.57 12.72
C ALA A 236 -11.73 18.12 12.90
N LEU A 237 -12.15 17.20 12.02
CA LEU A 237 -11.69 15.80 12.02
C LEU A 237 -10.18 15.70 11.80
N LYS A 238 -9.61 16.43 10.83
CA LYS A 238 -8.15 16.47 10.59
C LYS A 238 -7.37 17.03 11.77
N ALA A 239 -7.86 18.09 12.42
CA ALA A 239 -7.24 18.64 13.62
C ALA A 239 -7.28 17.65 14.82
N ALA A 240 -8.36 16.88 14.96
CA ALA A 240 -8.46 15.83 15.97
C ALA A 240 -7.51 14.65 15.69
N GLU A 241 -7.34 14.27 14.42
CA GLU A 241 -6.36 13.25 14.00
C GLU A 241 -4.91 13.70 14.26
N GLU A 242 -4.57 14.96 13.95
CA GLU A 242 -3.27 15.55 14.24
C GLU A 242 -2.96 15.55 15.75
N GLN A 243 -3.91 15.96 16.60
CA GLN A 243 -3.74 15.88 18.05
C GLN A 243 -3.60 14.43 18.56
N LYS A 244 -4.32 13.47 17.96
CA LYS A 244 -4.19 12.05 18.29
C LYS A 244 -2.79 11.53 17.92
N ALA A 245 -2.24 11.91 16.77
CA ALA A 245 -0.89 11.56 16.34
C ALA A 245 0.18 12.18 17.27
N LEU A 246 0.03 13.45 17.63
CA LEU A 246 0.93 14.14 18.58
C LEU A 246 0.91 13.47 19.97
N LYS A 247 -0.26 13.07 20.47
CA LYS A 247 -0.39 12.35 21.74
C LYS A 247 0.28 10.97 21.69
N ALA A 248 0.06 10.20 20.62
CA ALA A 248 0.71 8.89 20.44
C ALA A 248 2.24 9.01 20.34
N ALA A 249 2.75 10.05 19.67
CA ALA A 249 4.18 10.34 19.58
C ALA A 249 4.79 10.74 20.94
N ALA A 250 4.04 11.45 21.80
CA ALA A 250 4.46 11.75 23.16
C ALA A 250 4.51 10.48 24.05
N GLU A 251 3.50 9.61 23.93
CA GLU A 251 3.43 8.34 24.66
C GLU A 251 4.59 7.39 24.28
N GLN A 252 4.91 7.25 22.99
CA GLN A 252 6.07 6.48 22.54
C GLN A 252 7.41 7.04 23.05
N LYS A 253 7.54 8.37 23.18
CA LYS A 253 8.73 9.00 23.79
C LYS A 253 8.84 8.68 25.29
N ALA A 254 7.72 8.74 26.02
CA ALA A 254 7.69 8.39 27.44
C ALA A 254 8.05 6.91 27.69
N LEU A 255 7.54 5.99 26.87
CA LEU A 255 7.87 4.55 26.96
C LEU A 255 9.37 4.30 26.72
N LYS A 256 9.97 4.92 25.70
CA LYS A 256 11.42 4.79 25.43
C LYS A 256 12.28 5.34 26.56
N ALA A 257 11.91 6.50 27.12
CA ALA A 257 12.62 7.07 28.27
C ALA A 257 12.52 6.18 29.54
N ALA A 258 11.38 5.52 29.75
CA ALA A 258 11.21 4.57 30.85
C ALA A 258 12.03 3.28 30.64
N GLU A 259 12.15 2.79 29.41
CA GLU A 259 13.00 1.66 29.05
C GLU A 259 14.49 1.98 29.24
N GLU A 260 14.94 3.18 28.83
CA GLU A 260 16.30 3.67 29.04
C GLU A 260 16.65 3.78 30.53
N GLN A 261 15.77 4.36 31.35
CA GLN A 261 15.97 4.40 32.80
C GLN A 261 16.02 3.00 33.44
N LYS A 262 15.25 2.04 32.91
CA LYS A 262 15.29 0.64 33.37
C LYS A 262 16.63 -0.02 33.01
N ALA A 263 17.15 0.24 31.81
CA ALA A 263 18.47 -0.24 31.38
C ALA A 263 19.61 0.33 32.23
N LEU A 264 19.56 1.64 32.55
CA LEU A 264 20.54 2.30 33.42
C LEU A 264 20.56 1.69 34.84
N LYS A 265 19.39 1.50 35.46
CA LYS A 265 19.30 0.85 36.79
C LYS A 265 19.82 -0.59 36.78
N ALA A 266 19.49 -1.36 35.75
CA ALA A 266 20.00 -2.73 35.60
C ALA A 266 21.52 -2.80 35.35
N ALA A 267 22.13 -1.75 34.79
CA ALA A 267 23.59 -1.63 34.68
C ALA A 267 24.24 -1.25 36.03
N GLU A 268 23.59 -0.39 36.82
CA GLU A 268 24.02 -0.02 38.16
C GLU A 268 23.98 -1.21 39.13
N GLU A 269 22.88 -1.98 39.16
CA GLU A 269 22.78 -3.21 39.96
C GLU A 269 23.85 -4.24 39.59
N LYS A 270 24.13 -4.43 38.29
CA LYS A 270 25.21 -5.32 37.84
C LYS A 270 26.59 -4.86 38.32
N LYS A 271 26.86 -3.56 38.26
CA LYS A 271 28.11 -2.97 38.74
C LYS A 271 28.28 -3.12 40.26
N ALA A 272 27.19 -2.96 41.02
CA ALA A 272 27.18 -3.21 42.46
C ALA A 272 27.40 -4.70 42.80
N ALA A 273 26.72 -5.61 42.10
CA ALA A 273 26.88 -7.05 42.26
C ALA A 273 28.27 -7.57 41.85
N GLU A 274 28.95 -6.89 40.91
CA GLU A 274 30.33 -7.19 40.55
C GLU A 274 31.33 -6.70 41.61
N ALA A 275 31.13 -5.48 42.14
CA ALA A 275 31.94 -4.94 43.24
C ALA A 275 31.77 -5.69 44.57
N ALA A 276 30.65 -6.40 44.77
CA ALA A 276 30.38 -7.20 45.96
C ALA A 276 30.98 -8.62 45.95
N LYS A 277 31.70 -9.03 44.90
CA LYS A 277 32.34 -10.35 44.82
C LYS A 277 33.51 -10.43 45.81
N PRO A 278 33.61 -11.49 46.65
CA PRO A 278 34.72 -11.64 47.58
C PRO A 278 36.05 -11.86 46.83
N VAL A 279 37.09 -11.16 47.25
CA VAL A 279 38.45 -11.33 46.73
C VAL A 279 38.99 -12.70 47.16
N GLU A 280 39.40 -13.54 46.20
CA GLU A 280 40.00 -14.84 46.49
C GLU A 280 41.31 -14.63 47.28
N ALA A 281 41.39 -15.17 48.50
CA ALA A 281 42.58 -15.03 49.33
C ALA A 281 43.79 -15.72 48.66
N PRO A 282 44.97 -15.07 48.63
CA PRO A 282 46.12 -15.58 47.90
C PRO A 282 46.59 -16.93 48.48
N LYS A 283 46.68 -17.95 47.62
CA LYS A 283 47.09 -19.30 47.99
C LYS A 283 48.53 -19.28 48.56
N PRO A 284 48.81 -20.02 49.65
CA PRO A 284 50.13 -20.00 50.30
C PRO A 284 51.21 -20.58 49.38
N ALA A 285 52.38 -19.93 49.39
CA ALA A 285 53.49 -20.27 48.48
C ALA A 285 54.08 -21.67 48.74
N PRO A 286 54.51 -22.40 47.70
CA PRO A 286 55.11 -23.73 47.85
C PRO A 286 56.49 -23.66 48.52
N LYS A 287 56.77 -24.58 49.44
CA LYS A 287 58.07 -24.67 50.13
C LYS A 287 59.17 -25.18 49.17
N PRO A 288 60.39 -24.62 49.21
CA PRO A 288 61.48 -25.04 48.33
C PRO A 288 62.04 -26.42 48.70
N ASN A 289 62.23 -27.29 47.70
CA ASN A 289 62.80 -28.62 47.88
C ASN A 289 64.34 -28.57 47.88
N LEU A 290 64.95 -28.65 49.06
CA LEU A 290 66.39 -28.90 49.20
C LEU A 290 66.72 -30.34 48.81
N LYS A 291 67.61 -30.53 47.82
CA LYS A 291 68.17 -31.84 47.43
C LYS A 291 69.69 -31.83 47.47
N LYS A 292 70.26 -33.02 47.75
CA LYS A 292 71.69 -33.34 47.93
C LYS A 292 72.23 -32.91 49.31
N ALA A 293 73.23 -33.57 49.89
CA ALA A 293 74.08 -34.65 49.38
C ALA A 293 74.20 -35.83 50.37
N GLY A 294 74.53 -37.03 49.87
CA GLY A 294 74.79 -38.22 50.70
C GLY A 294 76.26 -38.35 51.13
N LYS A 295 76.52 -39.26 52.08
CA LYS A 295 77.88 -39.72 52.44
C LYS A 295 77.95 -41.26 52.53
N ARG A 296 79.17 -41.79 52.53
CA ARG A 296 79.51 -43.20 52.23
C ARG A 296 79.50 -44.13 53.47
N ARG A 297 79.54 -45.44 53.21
CA ARG A 297 79.71 -46.56 54.16
C ARG A 297 80.96 -46.44 55.05
N ALA A 298 80.83 -46.86 56.31
CA ALA A 298 81.77 -47.70 57.09
C ALA A 298 80.94 -48.27 58.27
N ALA A 299 80.79 -49.58 58.50
CA ALA A 299 81.75 -50.66 58.75
C ALA A 299 82.19 -50.78 60.22
N LYS A 300 81.48 -51.64 60.97
CA LYS A 300 82.08 -52.70 61.80
C LYS A 300 81.12 -53.89 61.86
#